data_AF-A0A2A5T6G2-F1
#
_entry.id   AF-A0A2A5T6G2-F1
#
_cell.length_a   1.000
_cell.length_b   1.000
_cell.length_c   1.000
_cell.angle_alpha   90.00
_cell.angle_beta   90.00
_cell.angle_gamma   90.00
#
_symmetry.space_group_name_H-M   'P 1'
#
loop_
_entity.id
_entity.type
_entity.pdbx_description
1 polymer ?
#
loop_
_entity_poly.entity_id
_entity_poly.type
_entity_poly.pdbx_seq_one_letter_code
_entity_poly.pdbx_strand_id
1 'polypeptide(L)' 'MPTANLDDKKSVSEIADEIWGCLYGDKYYIYDPLGRELADKGVTQITGVKKNMKPKVMKFWDRMMLWKRLLLKLFLTN' A
#
# COMPACT_ATOMS: atom_id res chain seq x y z
N MET A 1 -2.42 5.79 16.88
CA MET A 1 -2.79 4.76 15.88
C MET A 1 -1.55 4.49 15.05
N PRO A 2 -1.01 3.26 15.04
CA PRO A 2 0.42 3.03 15.10
C PRO A 2 1.13 3.58 13.86
N THR A 3 2.20 4.30 14.10
CA THR A 3 3.25 4.59 13.14
C THR A 3 3.66 3.26 12.52
N ALA A 4 3.56 3.11 11.19
CA ALA A 4 4.13 1.93 10.53
C ALA A 4 5.62 1.85 10.93
N ASN A 5 6.02 0.77 11.60
CA ASN A 5 7.37 0.63 12.13
C ASN A 5 8.35 0.62 10.96
N LEU A 6 9.58 1.10 11.18
CA LEU A 6 10.62 1.05 10.16
C LEU A 6 10.91 -0.39 9.72
N ASP A 7 10.79 -1.35 10.64
CA ASP A 7 10.95 -2.78 10.37
C ASP A 7 9.88 -3.32 9.41
N ASP A 8 8.62 -2.87 9.54
CA ASP A 8 7.53 -3.28 8.64
C ASP A 8 7.76 -2.79 7.20
N LYS A 9 8.51 -1.71 7.02
CA LYS A 9 8.82 -1.17 5.69
C LYS A 9 9.96 -1.94 5.04
N LYS A 10 10.93 -2.37 5.85
CA LYS A 10 12.04 -3.19 5.38
C LYS A 10 11.55 -4.55 4.91
N SER A 11 10.70 -5.21 5.70
CA SER A 11 10.10 -6.50 5.30
C SER A 11 9.25 -6.38 4.02
N VAL A 12 8.50 -5.28 3.86
CA VAL A 12 7.76 -5.02 2.61
C VAL A 12 8.69 -4.84 1.41
N SER A 13 9.86 -4.23 1.58
CA SER A 13 10.85 -4.12 0.51
C SER A 13 11.44 -5.48 0.12
N GLU A 14 11.75 -6.34 1.10
CA GLU A 14 12.29 -7.68 0.84
C GLU A 14 11.25 -8.56 0.12
N ILE A 15 9.98 -8.51 0.54
CA ILE A 15 8.90 -9.22 -0.17
C ILE A 15 8.73 -8.68 -1.59
N ALA A 16 8.99 -7.39 -1.81
CA ALA A 16 8.88 -6.77 -3.12
C ALA A 16 9.91 -7.28 -4.14
N ASP A 17 11.02 -7.86 -3.69
CA ASP A 17 12.02 -8.47 -4.57
C ASP A 17 11.49 -9.73 -5.26
N GLU A 18 10.48 -10.40 -4.68
CA GLU A 18 9.92 -11.65 -5.19
C GLU A 18 8.58 -11.47 -5.93
N ILE A 19 8.05 -10.24 -5.99
CA ILE A 19 6.76 -9.95 -6.64
C ILE A 19 6.90 -8.98 -7.80
N TRP A 20 6.06 -9.16 -8.82
CA TRP A 20 5.95 -8.26 -9.95
C TRP A 20 4.53 -7.69 -10.07
N GLY A 21 4.39 -6.46 -10.54
CA GLY A 21 3.09 -5.84 -10.82
C GLY A 21 2.64 -4.84 -9.77
N CYS A 22 1.52 -5.11 -9.08
CA CYS A 22 0.85 -4.12 -8.21
C CYS A 22 0.75 -4.59 -6.76
N LEU A 23 1.26 -3.80 -5.82
CA LEU A 23 1.14 -4.04 -4.38
C LEU A 23 0.05 -3.17 -3.77
N TYR A 24 -1.04 -3.79 -3.32
CA TYR A 24 -2.11 -3.08 -2.62
C TYR A 24 -1.79 -2.93 -1.14
N GLY A 25 -1.68 -1.69 -0.67
CA GLY A 25 -1.23 -1.33 0.69
C GLY A 25 -2.26 -0.54 1.50
N ASP A 26 -2.14 -0.60 2.83
CA ASP A 26 -2.86 0.35 3.70
C ASP A 26 -2.23 1.75 3.54
N LYS A 27 -3.01 2.81 3.77
CA LYS A 27 -2.54 4.20 3.67
C LYS A 27 -1.38 4.51 4.62
N TYR A 28 -1.19 3.71 5.68
CA TYR A 28 -0.06 3.85 6.59
C TYR A 28 1.29 3.51 5.95
N TYR A 29 1.30 2.74 4.87
CA TYR A 29 2.50 2.39 4.09
C TYR A 29 2.86 3.42 3.02
N ILE A 30 2.14 4.54 2.96
CA ILE A 30 2.56 5.70 2.16
C ILE A 30 3.80 6.29 2.82
N TYR A 31 4.96 5.86 2.34
CA TYR A 31 6.27 6.32 2.75
C TYR A 31 7.12 6.57 1.50
N ASP A 32 7.64 7.79 1.35
CA ASP A 32 8.27 8.25 0.10
C ASP A 32 9.43 7.36 -0.36
N PRO A 33 10.37 6.95 0.52
CA PRO A 33 11.45 6.04 0.15
C PRO A 33 10.96 4.66 -0.30
N LEU A 34 9.97 4.09 0.40
CA LEU A 34 9.42 2.76 0.07
C LEU A 34 8.72 2.78 -1.30
N GLY A 35 7.96 3.85 -1.59
CA GLY A 35 7.29 3.98 -2.88
C GLY A 35 8.27 4.07 -4.06
N ARG A 36 9.42 4.72 -3.86
CA ARG A 36 10.49 4.82 -4.86
C ARG A 36 11.18 3.49 -5.08
N GLU A 37 11.58 2.84 -4.00
CA GLU A 37 12.25 1.53 -4.04
C GLU A 37 11.37 0.47 -4.72
N LEU A 38 10.07 0.45 -4.41
CA LEU A 38 9.12 -0.43 -5.09
C LEU A 38 9.02 -0.10 -6.59
N ALA A 39 8.97 1.18 -6.95
CA ALA A 39 8.92 1.59 -8.34
C ALA A 39 10.19 1.20 -9.12
N ASP A 40 11.36 1.31 -8.49
CA ASP A 40 12.64 0.88 -9.07
C ASP A 40 12.67 -0.64 -9.32
N LYS A 41 12.02 -1.41 -8.45
CA LYS A 41 11.80 -2.86 -8.62
C LYS A 41 10.69 -3.22 -9.62
N GLY A 42 10.03 -2.24 -10.24
CA GLY A 42 8.91 -2.47 -11.16
C GLY A 42 7.57 -2.78 -10.49
N VAL A 43 7.47 -2.58 -9.17
CA VAL A 43 6.28 -2.81 -8.37
C VAL A 43 5.52 -1.49 -8.14
N THR A 44 4.33 -1.40 -8.71
CA THR A 44 3.46 -0.24 -8.49
C THR A 44 2.73 -0.37 -7.16
N GLN A 45 3.06 0.50 -6.20
CA GLN A 45 2.36 0.56 -4.93
C GLN A 45 1.01 1.31 -5.08
N ILE A 46 -0.08 0.62 -4.78
CA ILE A 46 -1.44 1.16 -4.80
C ILE A 46 -1.96 1.26 -3.36
N THR A 47 -2.13 2.48 -2.87
CA THR A 47 -2.57 2.77 -1.50
C THR A 47 -3.72 3.76 -1.49
N GLY A 48 -4.51 3.75 -0.42
CA GLY A 48 -5.47 4.82 -0.16
C GLY A 48 -4.78 6.14 0.16
N VAL A 49 -5.47 7.27 0.00
CA VAL A 49 -4.90 8.61 0.25
C VAL A 49 -5.07 8.99 1.72
N LYS A 50 -4.03 9.57 2.37
CA LYS A 50 -4.15 10.16 3.71
C LYS A 50 -4.95 11.47 3.65
N LYS A 51 -5.67 11.82 4.71
CA LYS A 51 -6.52 13.03 4.78
C LYS A 51 -5.78 14.33 4.40
N ASN A 52 -4.48 14.42 4.65
CA ASN A 52 -3.66 15.61 4.37
C ASN A 52 -2.91 15.55 3.02
N MET A 53 -3.17 14.55 2.18
CA MET A 53 -2.55 14.43 0.86
C MET A 53 -3.52 14.86 -0.24
N LYS A 54 -2.96 15.40 -1.33
CA LYS A 54 -3.73 15.68 -2.54
C LYS A 54 -4.38 14.38 -3.05
N PRO A 55 -5.65 14.42 -3.49
CA PRO A 55 -6.32 13.25 -4.05
C PRO A 55 -5.53 12.76 -5.27
N LYS A 56 -5.13 11.49 -5.23
CA LYS A 56 -4.46 10.82 -6.35
C LYS A 56 -5.53 10.23 -7.28
N VAL A 57 -5.44 10.55 -8.56
CA VAL A 57 -6.26 9.90 -9.59
C VAL A 57 -5.85 8.43 -9.63
N MET A 58 -6.84 7.55 -9.52
CA MET A 58 -6.66 6.12 -9.40
C MET A 58 -7.74 5.43 -10.24
N LYS A 59 -7.40 4.27 -10.85
CA LYS A 59 -8.37 3.55 -11.67
C LYS A 59 -9.52 3.05 -10.79
N PHE A 60 -10.70 2.89 -11.39
CA PHE A 60 -11.87 2.39 -10.69
C PHE A 60 -11.64 1.00 -10.08
N TRP A 61 -10.96 0.12 -10.83
CA TRP A 61 -10.56 -1.21 -10.38
C TRP A 61 -9.69 -1.18 -9.13
N ASP A 62 -8.66 -0.33 -9.12
CA ASP A 62 -7.75 -0.18 -7.97
C ASP A 62 -8.52 0.27 -6.72
N ARG A 63 -9.46 1.20 -6.90
CA ARG A 63 -10.34 1.67 -5.83
C ARG A 63 -11.22 0.53 -5.29
N MET A 64 -11.77 -0.30 -6.17
CA MET A 64 -12.60 -1.44 -5.77
C MET A 64 -11.78 -2.50 -5.02
N MET A 65 -10.54 -2.77 -5.44
CA MET A 65 -9.63 -3.69 -4.74
C MET A 65 -9.30 -3.23 -3.31
N LEU A 66 -9.05 -1.93 -3.13
CA LEU A 66 -8.84 -1.36 -1.79
C LEU A 66 -10.08 -1.52 -0.89
N TRP A 67 -11.28 -1.35 -1.44
CA TRP A 67 -12.54 -1.57 -0.71
C TRP A 67 -12.74 -3.03 -0.32
N LYS A 68 -12.49 -3.97 -1.24
CA LYS A 68 -12.57 -5.41 -0.96
C LYS A 68 -11.63 -5.82 0.19
N ARG A 69 -10.42 -5.26 0.22
CA ARG A 69 -9.48 -5.46 1.33
C ARG A 69 -9.99 -4.90 2.65
N LEU A 70 -10.59 -3.72 2.66
CA LEU A 70 -11.16 -3.12 3.87
C LEU A 70 -12.29 -3.99 4.44
N LEU A 71 -13.14 -4.54 3.58
CA LEU A 71 -14.19 -5.48 3.98
C LEU A 71 -13.59 -6.76 4.59
N LEU A 72 -12.62 -7.39 3.92
CA LEU A 72 -11.93 -8.58 4.45
C LEU A 72 -11.30 -8.32 5.81
N LYS A 73 -10.66 -7.15 5.99
CA LYS A 73 -10.09 -6.74 7.28
C LYS A 73 -11.17 -6.61 8.35
N LEU A 74 -12.31 -6.00 8.03
CA LEU A 74 -13.42 -5.84 8.97
C LEU A 74 -14.01 -7.19 9.41
N PHE A 75 -14.11 -8.16 8.49
CA PHE A 75 -14.56 -9.52 8.78
C PHE A 75 -13.58 -10.30 9.66
N LEU A 76 -12.28 -10.18 9.42
CA LEU A 76 -11.26 -10.88 10.21
C LEU A 76 -11.00 -10.25 11.59
N THR A 77 -11.48 -9.01 11.81
CA THR A 77 -11.30 -8.28 13.08
C THR A 77 -12.53 -8.33 13.99
N ASN A 78 -13.69 -8.78 13.47
CA ASN A 78 -14.87 -9.13 14.28
C ASN A 78 -14.84 -10.61 14.63
#